data_AF-A0A3C1KSN4-F1
#
_entry.id   AF-A0A3C1KSN4-F1
#
_cell.length_a   1.000
_cell.length_b   1.000
_cell.length_c   1.000
_cell.angle_alpha   90.00
_cell.angle_beta   90.00
_cell.angle_gamma   90.00
#
_symmetry.space_group_name_H-M   'P 1'
#
loop_
_entity.id
_entity.type
_entity.pdbx_description
1 polymer ?
#
loop_
_entity_poly.entity_id
_entity_poly.type
_entity_poly.pdbx_seq_one_letter_code
_entity_poly.pdbx_strand_id
1 'polypeptide(L)'
;MYSFSAQSNAYQEQLQAFMGEHIYPNEQRYTDELHASPSRFAALPVMDELKAKAKAAGLWNLFISPHEAEYCDHDGFSNFDYAPLAELMGRVLWSPEVFNCNAPDTGNMEV
;
A
#
# COMPACT_ATOMS: atom_id res chain seq x y z
N MET A 1 -10.49 8.16 25.27
CA MET A 1 -9.65 8.49 24.10
C MET A 1 -9.51 7.20 23.32
N TYR A 2 -9.95 7.15 22.06
CA TYR A 2 -9.79 5.95 21.25
C TYR A 2 -8.34 5.89 20.74
N SER A 3 -7.75 4.70 20.77
CA SER A 3 -6.38 4.44 20.33
C SER A 3 -6.41 3.22 19.42
N PHE A 4 -5.60 3.25 18.37
CA PHE A 4 -5.44 2.11 17.46
C PHE A 4 -4.67 0.98 18.15
N SER A 5 -4.80 -0.24 17.62
CA SER A 5 -4.06 -1.40 18.10
C SER A 5 -2.54 -1.20 18.00
N ALA A 6 -1.78 -1.98 18.79
CA ALA A 6 -0.31 -1.97 18.72
C ALA A 6 0.20 -2.34 17.32
N GLN A 7 -0.47 -3.28 16.65
CA GLN A 7 -0.18 -3.66 15.27
C GLN A 7 -0.42 -2.49 14.31
N SER A 8 -1.57 -1.81 14.38
CA SER A 8 -1.84 -0.63 13.55
C SER A 8 -0.79 0.46 13.73
N ASN A 9 -0.42 0.79 14.97
CA ASN A 9 0.61 1.81 15.23
C ASN A 9 1.97 1.41 14.63
N ALA A 10 2.38 0.14 14.77
CA ALA A 10 3.62 -0.35 14.17
C ALA A 10 3.60 -0.28 12.64
N TYR A 11 2.49 -0.62 12.00
CA TYR A 11 2.35 -0.52 10.54
C TYR A 11 2.26 0.94 10.06
N GLN A 12 1.70 1.86 10.85
CA GLN A 12 1.74 3.29 10.54
C GLN A 12 3.17 3.81 10.51
N GLU A 13 4.01 3.42 11.47
CA GLU A 13 5.43 3.79 11.51
C GLU A 13 6.21 3.21 10.32
N GLN A 14 6.00 1.92 10.01
CA GLN A 14 6.63 1.27 8.86
C GLN A 14 6.20 1.89 7.53
N LEU A 15 4.90 2.14 7.34
CA LEU A 15 4.40 2.83 6.15
C LEU A 15 4.99 4.24 6.05
N GLN A 16 5.04 4.99 7.14
CA GLN A 16 5.59 6.34 7.11
C GLN A 16 7.07 6.35 6.70
N ALA A 17 7.86 5.39 7.20
CA ALA A 17 9.25 5.20 6.77
C ALA A 17 9.33 4.81 5.29
N PHE A 18 8.54 3.82 4.84
CA PHE A 18 8.51 3.37 3.45
C PHE A 18 8.10 4.49 2.48
N MET A 19 7.11 5.29 2.86
CA MET A 19 6.67 6.46 2.08
C MET A 19 7.83 7.46 1.92
N GLY A 20 8.57 7.74 3.00
CA GLY A 20 9.74 8.62 3.02
C GLY A 20 10.91 8.12 2.18
N GLU A 21 11.20 6.82 2.26
CA GLU A 21 12.38 6.22 1.63
C GLU A 21 12.15 5.84 0.16
N HIS A 22 10.91 5.52 -0.23
CA HIS A 22 10.63 4.90 -1.50
C HIS A 22 9.52 5.57 -2.30
N ILE A 23 8.47 6.12 -1.68
CA ILE A 23 7.36 6.71 -2.43
C ILE A 23 7.67 8.15 -2.85
N TYR A 24 7.88 9.05 -1.89
CA TYR A 24 8.11 10.47 -2.19
C TYR A 24 9.33 10.71 -3.11
N PRO A 25 10.47 10.00 -2.94
CA PRO A 25 11.60 10.17 -3.85
C PRO A 25 11.35 9.72 -5.30
N ASN A 26 10.35 8.86 -5.53
CA ASN A 26 10.04 8.31 -6.86
C ASN A 26 8.86 8.99 -7.56
N GLU A 27 8.24 10.02 -6.98
CA GLU A 27 7.10 10.72 -7.62
C GLU A 27 7.44 11.30 -8.99
N GLN A 28 8.62 11.91 -9.14
CA GLN A 28 9.07 12.44 -10.42
C GLN A 28 9.35 11.31 -11.42
N ARG A 29 10.06 10.25 -10.98
CA ARG A 29 10.37 9.08 -11.81
C ARG A 29 9.08 8.42 -12.33
N TYR A 30 8.09 8.23 -11.47
CA TYR A 30 6.79 7.70 -11.85
C TYR A 30 6.12 8.55 -12.94
N THR A 31 6.11 9.87 -12.75
CA THR A 31 5.53 10.80 -13.73
C THR A 31 6.25 10.73 -15.09
N ASP A 32 7.58 10.68 -15.08
CA ASP A 32 8.39 10.60 -16.29
C ASP A 32 8.17 9.26 -17.02
N GLU A 33 8.15 8.14 -16.30
CA GLU A 33 7.86 6.81 -16.85
C GLU A 33 6.44 6.73 -17.43
N LEU A 34 5.45 7.33 -16.75
CA LEU A 34 4.06 7.39 -17.23
C LEU A 34 3.94 8.19 -18.53
N HIS A 35 4.64 9.32 -18.65
CA HIS A 35 4.63 10.15 -19.86
C HIS A 35 5.38 9.51 -21.04
N ALA A 36 6.44 8.74 -20.75
CA ALA A 36 7.18 8.00 -21.77
C ALA A 36 6.47 6.71 -22.22
N SER A 37 5.50 6.24 -21.43
CA SER A 37 4.77 5.01 -21.69
C SER A 37 3.90 5.10 -22.96
N PRO A 38 3.84 4.03 -23.78
CA PRO A 38 2.95 3.97 -24.94
C PRO A 38 1.46 3.97 -24.58
N SER A 39 1.11 3.70 -23.32
CA SER A 39 -0.25 3.68 -22.81
C SER A 39 -0.27 4.03 -21.32
N ARG A 40 -1.30 4.77 -20.88
CA ARG A 40 -1.54 5.04 -19.45
C ARG A 40 -1.74 3.80 -18.58
N PHE A 41 -1.97 2.64 -19.21
CA PHE A 41 -2.21 1.36 -18.54
C PHE A 41 -1.01 0.40 -18.63
N ALA A 42 0.12 0.83 -19.20
CA ALA A 42 1.28 -0.03 -19.27
C ALA A 42 1.91 -0.19 -17.87
N ALA A 43 2.53 -1.35 -17.64
CA ALA A 43 3.34 -1.57 -16.45
C ALA A 43 4.54 -0.60 -16.46
N LEU A 44 4.76 0.08 -15.34
CA LEU A 44 5.90 0.96 -15.14
C LEU A 44 6.98 0.23 -14.34
N PRO A 45 8.24 0.19 -14.81
CA PRO A 45 9.34 -0.44 -14.06
C PRO A 45 9.44 0.02 -12.61
N VAL A 46 9.24 1.32 -12.33
CA VAL A 46 9.25 1.84 -10.96
C VAL A 46 8.18 1.18 -10.08
N MET A 47 7.01 0.87 -10.64
CA MET A 47 5.92 0.25 -9.89
C MET A 47 6.27 -1.18 -9.49
N ASP A 48 6.82 -1.98 -10.40
CA ASP A 48 7.22 -3.36 -10.12
C ASP A 48 8.34 -3.43 -9.08
N GLU A 49 9.33 -2.52 -9.17
CA GLU A 49 10.40 -2.39 -8.18
C GLU A 49 9.85 -2.05 -6.78
N LEU A 50 8.89 -1.12 -6.71
CA LEU A 50 8.30 -0.69 -5.45
C LEU A 50 7.41 -1.77 -4.84
N LYS A 51 6.60 -2.48 -5.64
CA LYS A 51 5.81 -3.63 -5.19
C LYS A 51 6.68 -4.72 -4.60
N ALA A 52 7.80 -5.05 -5.24
CA ALA A 52 8.76 -6.02 -4.72
C ALA A 52 9.32 -5.61 -3.34
N LYS A 53 9.65 -4.32 -3.16
CA LYS A 53 10.11 -3.79 -1.87
C LYS A 53 9.01 -3.82 -0.81
N ALA A 54 7.79 -3.42 -1.15
CA ALA A 54 6.65 -3.43 -0.22
C ALA A 54 6.35 -4.84 0.28
N LYS A 55 6.32 -5.83 -0.64
CA LYS A 55 6.14 -7.23 -0.29
C LYS A 55 7.28 -7.76 0.60
N ALA A 56 8.53 -7.41 0.31
CA ALA A 56 9.67 -7.79 1.15
C ALA A 56 9.63 -7.14 2.55
N ALA A 57 8.99 -5.98 2.68
CA ALA A 57 8.78 -5.28 3.93
C ALA A 57 7.53 -5.74 4.70
N GLY A 58 6.74 -6.69 4.17
CA GLY A 58 5.48 -7.14 4.78
C GLY A 58 4.34 -6.12 4.67
N LEU A 59 4.45 -5.13 3.77
CA LEU A 59 3.46 -4.09 3.53
C LEU A 59 2.58 -4.46 2.32
N TRP A 60 1.89 -5.60 2.40
CA TRP A 60 1.14 -6.16 1.27
C TRP A 60 -0.23 -6.64 1.72
N ASN A 61 -1.28 -6.36 0.93
CA ASN A 61 -2.68 -6.74 1.23
C ASN A 61 -3.20 -6.21 2.59
N LEU A 62 -2.82 -4.98 2.96
CA LEU A 62 -3.12 -4.42 4.28
C LEU A 62 -4.62 -4.20 4.56
N PHE A 63 -5.47 -4.32 3.54
CA PHE A 63 -6.93 -4.22 3.67
C PHE A 63 -7.59 -5.50 4.21
N ILE A 64 -6.87 -6.61 4.29
CA ILE A 64 -7.44 -7.91 4.69
C ILE A 64 -7.94 -7.85 6.13
N SER A 65 -9.16 -8.35 6.34
CA SER A 65 -9.79 -8.39 7.66
C SER A 65 -9.23 -9.52 8.53
N PRO A 66 -9.35 -9.46 9.86
CA PRO A 66 -8.90 -10.54 10.73
C PRO A 66 -9.62 -11.89 10.50
N HIS A 67 -10.79 -11.89 9.86
CA HIS A 67 -11.52 -13.12 9.52
C HIS A 67 -10.93 -13.86 8.32
N GLU A 68 -10.05 -13.20 7.56
CA GLU A 68 -9.46 -13.66 6.31
C GLU A 68 -7.93 -13.62 6.39
N ALA A 69 -7.39 -13.65 7.61
CA ALA A 69 -5.97 -13.55 7.87
C ALA A 69 -5.15 -14.65 7.18
N GLU A 70 -5.77 -15.79 6.79
CA GLU A 70 -5.12 -16.83 5.99
C GLU A 70 -4.65 -16.39 4.60
N TYR A 71 -5.13 -15.24 4.10
CA TYR A 71 -4.75 -14.69 2.79
C TYR A 71 -3.67 -13.60 2.86
N CYS A 72 -3.09 -13.36 4.03
CA CYS A 72 -2.03 -12.38 4.24
C CYS A 72 -0.98 -12.85 5.24
N ASP A 73 0.15 -12.15 5.30
CA ASP A 73 1.27 -12.47 6.21
C ASP A 73 1.15 -11.75 7.57
N HIS A 74 -0.04 -11.25 7.92
CA HIS A 74 -0.34 -10.53 9.16
C HIS A 74 -1.70 -10.95 9.75
N ASP A 75 -2.05 -10.49 10.95
CA ASP A 75 -3.28 -10.90 11.65
C ASP A 75 -4.58 -10.21 11.11
N GLY A 76 -4.54 -9.68 9.88
CA GLY A 76 -5.55 -8.77 9.36
C GLY A 76 -5.65 -7.43 10.11
N PHE A 77 -6.52 -6.53 9.65
CA PHE A 77 -6.83 -5.26 10.32
C PHE A 77 -8.34 -5.02 10.38
N SER A 78 -8.83 -4.55 11.52
CA SER A 78 -10.20 -4.02 11.58
C SER A 78 -10.31 -2.77 10.71
N ASN A 79 -11.51 -2.39 10.26
CA ASN A 79 -11.70 -1.14 9.52
C ASN A 79 -11.18 0.09 10.28
N PHE A 80 -11.28 0.08 11.62
CA PHE A 80 -10.76 1.15 12.46
C PHE A 80 -9.22 1.20 12.45
N ASP A 81 -8.57 0.04 12.48
CA ASP A 81 -7.11 -0.09 12.46
C ASP A 81 -6.49 0.12 11.07
N TYR A 82 -7.24 -0.19 10.01
CA TYR A 82 -6.81 -0.01 8.61
C TYR A 82 -6.97 1.44 8.13
N ALA A 83 -7.99 2.16 8.60
CA ALA A 83 -8.25 3.55 8.20
C ALA A 83 -7.01 4.47 8.20
N PRO A 84 -6.16 4.52 9.26
CA PRO A 84 -4.96 5.36 9.23
C PRO A 84 -3.89 4.87 8.23
N LEU A 85 -3.83 3.56 7.95
CA LEU A 85 -2.93 2.99 6.94
C LEU A 85 -3.37 3.44 5.54
N ALA A 86 -4.68 3.37 5.26
CA ALA A 86 -5.26 3.84 4.01
C ALA A 86 -5.05 5.35 3.82
N GLU A 87 -5.17 6.15 4.88
CA GLU A 87 -4.87 7.59 4.84
C GLU A 87 -3.41 7.86 4.46
N LEU A 88 -2.46 7.14 5.05
CA LEU A 88 -1.03 7.27 4.73
C LEU A 88 -0.73 6.94 3.28
N MET A 89 -1.23 5.81 2.79
CA MET A 89 -1.07 5.38 1.39
C MET A 89 -1.71 6.37 0.42
N GLY A 90 -2.88 6.92 0.77
CA GLY A 90 -3.64 7.87 -0.04
C GLY A 90 -2.99 9.25 -0.23
N ARG A 91 -1.87 9.55 0.46
CA ARG A 91 -1.14 10.82 0.29
C ARG A 91 -0.53 11.00 -1.11
N VAL A 92 -0.27 9.90 -1.81
CA VAL A 92 0.21 9.88 -3.19
C VAL A 92 -0.71 8.99 -4.01
N LEU A 93 -1.25 9.52 -5.10
CA LEU A 93 -2.38 8.90 -5.82
C LEU A 93 -2.13 7.46 -6.27
N TRP A 94 -0.91 7.14 -6.70
CA TRP A 94 -0.52 5.82 -7.21
C TRP A 94 0.04 4.89 -6.11
N SER A 95 0.33 5.42 -4.91
CA SER A 95 0.99 4.68 -3.84
C SER A 95 0.20 3.47 -3.31
N PRO A 96 -1.14 3.47 -3.21
CA PRO A 96 -1.88 2.28 -2.80
C PRO A 96 -1.60 1.04 -3.65
N GLU A 97 -1.26 1.22 -4.94
CA GLU A 97 -0.93 0.12 -5.84
C GLU A 97 0.38 -0.60 -5.44
N VAL A 98 1.33 0.12 -4.83
CA VAL A 98 2.59 -0.44 -4.34
C VAL A 98 2.35 -1.48 -3.24
N PHE A 99 1.30 -1.29 -2.44
CA PHE A 99 0.94 -2.15 -1.32
C PHE A 99 -0.17 -3.16 -1.64
N ASN A 100 -0.59 -3.23 -2.92
CA ASN A 100 -1.75 -4.00 -3.38
C ASN A 100 -3.07 -3.59 -2.70
N CYS A 101 -3.24 -2.29 -2.47
CA CYS A 101 -4.38 -1.67 -1.80
C CYS A 101 -5.09 -0.62 -2.68
N ASN A 102 -4.82 -0.55 -3.98
CA ASN A 102 -5.58 0.31 -4.89
C ASN A 102 -7.01 -0.24 -5.08
N ALA A 103 -7.95 0.62 -5.50
CA ALA A 103 -9.19 0.12 -6.09
C ALA A 103 -8.87 -0.51 -7.47
N PRO A 104 -9.50 -1.62 -7.90
CA PRO A 104 -10.61 -2.37 -7.28
C PRO A 104 -10.17 -3.41 -6.24
N ASP A 105 -8.88 -3.58 -5.96
CA ASP A 105 -8.37 -4.67 -5.12
C ASP A 105 -8.81 -4.56 -3.65
N THR A 106 -8.93 -3.33 -3.12
CA THR A 106 -9.60 -3.08 -1.83
C THR A 106 -11.11 -3.34 -1.95
N GLY A 107 -11.58 -4.43 -1.33
CA GLY A 107 -13.00 -4.77 -1.21
C GLY A 107 -13.61 -5.55 -2.39
N ASN A 108 -12.84 -5.92 -3.41
CA ASN A 108 -13.31 -6.77 -4.53
C ASN A 108 -12.51 -8.07 -4.72
N MET A 109 -11.45 -8.29 -3.93
CA MET A 109 -10.77 -9.60 -3.82
C MET A 109 -11.52 -10.57 -2.86
N GLU A 110 -12.74 -10.21 -2.45
CA GLU A 110 -13.68 -11.06 -1.69
C GLU A 110 -14.62 -11.90 -2.61
N VAL A 111 -14.35 -12.02 -3.92
CA VAL A 111 -15.23 -12.70 -4.91
C VAL A 111 -14.64 -13.98 -5.48
#